data_AF-A0A2W1JT55-F1
#
_entry.id   AF-A0A2W1JT55-F1
#
_cell.length_a   1.000
_cell.length_b   1.000
_cell.length_c   1.000
_cell.angle_alpha   90.00
_cell.angle_beta   90.00
_cell.angle_gamma   90.00
#
_symmetry.space_group_name_H-M   'P 1'
#
loop_
_entity.id
_entity.type
_entity.pdbx_description
1 polymer ?
#
loop_
_entity_poly.entity_id
_entity_poly.type
_entity_poly.pdbx_seq_one_letter_code
_entity_poly.pdbx_strand_id
1 'polypeptide(L)'
;MSGQLVRNLSPKEIELQRKQAELLELEVQLAQRELDLATFQADLHAFEHRYLKSVGIRHQELDRIEAQIAEYTAHLEASRDFRPSDRLKQLYREVAKQIHPDFATDPEERAKRAELMASANRAYEEGNEQRLQAILSNWELSPESVMGQGAEAELMRTMRKIAQSQRRLMQIEQKVNDLRQTDLRQLQLKAHKAQRMGRDLLREMAAKVDQQIAKAQTRLNDLKQR
;
A
#
# COMPACT_ATOMS: atom_id res chain seq x y z
N MET A 1 41.98 55.61 -16.47
CA MET A 1 40.90 54.85 -17.12
C MET A 1 40.84 53.46 -16.51
N SER A 2 39.88 53.29 -15.61
CA SER A 2 39.21 52.04 -15.20
C SER A 2 40.07 50.81 -14.84
N GLY A 3 40.51 50.77 -13.58
CA GLY A 3 40.99 49.55 -12.95
C GLY A 3 39.86 48.52 -12.83
N GLN A 4 40.01 47.39 -13.51
CA GLN A 4 39.13 46.23 -13.42
C GLN A 4 39.33 45.61 -12.04
N LEU A 5 38.49 45.98 -11.08
CA LEU A 5 38.42 45.35 -9.76
C LEU A 5 38.01 43.88 -9.97
N VAL A 6 39.00 42.98 -9.93
CA VAL A 6 38.75 41.54 -9.80
C VAL A 6 38.08 41.35 -8.44
N ARG A 7 36.76 41.15 -8.46
CA ARG A 7 35.96 40.92 -7.27
C ARG A 7 36.29 39.50 -6.78
N ASN A 8 37.29 39.37 -5.90
CA ASN A 8 37.60 38.10 -5.26
C ASN A 8 36.41 37.68 -4.39
N LEU A 9 35.81 36.55 -4.73
CA LEU A 9 34.74 35.95 -3.94
C LEU A 9 35.26 35.60 -2.55
N SER A 10 34.46 35.91 -1.53
CA SER A 10 34.72 35.48 -0.17
C SER A 10 34.66 33.94 -0.07
N PRO A 11 35.33 33.33 0.93
CA PRO A 11 35.24 31.89 1.16
C PRO A 11 33.79 31.37 1.26
N LYS A 12 32.89 32.18 1.84
CA LYS A 12 31.45 31.86 1.95
C LYS A 12 30.74 31.86 0.59
N GLU A 13 31.09 32.78 -0.30
CA GLU A 13 30.52 32.81 -1.66
C GLU A 13 31.02 31.64 -2.52
N ILE A 14 32.28 31.23 -2.35
CA ILE A 14 32.83 30.03 -3.00
C ILE A 14 32.11 28.77 -2.50
N GLU A 15 31.90 28.65 -1.19
CA GLU A 15 31.15 27.53 -0.61
C GLU A 15 29.70 27.50 -1.08
N LEU A 16 29.04 28.65 -1.13
CA LEU A 16 27.68 28.80 -1.68
C LEU A 16 27.61 28.30 -3.12
N GLN A 17 28.53 28.74 -3.99
CA GLN A 17 28.57 28.27 -5.39
C GLN A 17 28.76 26.76 -5.48
N ARG A 18 29.63 26.18 -4.64
CA ARG A 18 29.83 24.72 -4.59
C ARG A 18 28.55 24.00 -4.18
N LYS A 19 27.85 24.49 -3.15
CA LYS A 19 26.59 23.92 -2.69
C LYS A 19 25.46 24.10 -3.71
N GLN A 20 25.42 25.20 -4.43
CA GLN A 20 24.45 25.39 -5.52
C GLN A 20 24.67 24.39 -6.65
N ALA A 21 25.93 24.10 -7.03
CA ALA A 21 26.24 23.07 -8.02
C ALA A 21 25.84 21.66 -7.54
N GLU A 22 26.13 21.33 -6.27
CA GLU A 22 25.71 20.07 -5.64
C GLU A 22 24.18 19.92 -5.64
N LEU A 23 23.45 21.00 -5.31
CA LEU A 23 21.99 21.00 -5.33
C LEU A 23 21.43 20.75 -6.74
N LEU A 24 21.98 21.42 -7.76
CA LEU A 24 21.53 21.24 -9.15
C LEU A 24 21.71 19.79 -9.62
N GLU A 25 22.84 19.16 -9.26
CA GLU A 25 23.07 17.76 -9.59
C GLU A 25 22.04 16.85 -8.91
N LEU A 26 21.76 17.09 -7.63
CA LEU A 26 20.74 16.34 -6.87
C LEU A 26 19.33 16.53 -7.44
N GLU A 27 18.98 17.74 -7.86
CA GLU A 27 17.67 18.04 -8.47
C GLU A 27 17.49 17.29 -9.79
N VAL A 28 18.53 17.22 -10.64
CA VAL A 28 18.52 16.42 -11.88
C VAL A 28 18.37 14.93 -11.56
N GLN A 29 19.14 14.40 -10.60
CA GLN A 29 19.02 13.01 -10.18
C GLN A 29 17.63 12.70 -9.63
N LEU A 30 17.07 13.61 -8.82
CA LEU A 30 15.76 13.46 -8.24
C LEU A 30 14.66 13.41 -9.31
N ALA A 31 14.69 14.33 -10.28
CA ALA A 31 13.75 14.34 -11.38
C ALA A 31 13.78 13.03 -12.19
N GLN A 32 14.98 12.50 -12.48
CA GLN A 32 15.12 11.22 -13.17
C GLN A 32 14.52 10.06 -12.35
N ARG A 33 14.83 9.99 -11.04
CA ARG A 33 14.33 8.91 -10.18
C ARG A 33 12.83 8.97 -9.96
N GLU A 34 12.24 10.16 -9.93
CA GLU A 34 10.79 10.34 -9.87
C GLU A 34 10.10 9.87 -11.16
N LEU A 35 10.69 10.17 -12.33
CA LEU A 35 10.21 9.67 -13.61
C LEU A 35 10.30 8.14 -13.70
N ASP A 36 11.43 7.56 -13.27
CA ASP A 36 11.64 6.11 -13.27
C ASP A 36 10.61 5.41 -12.37
N LEU A 37 10.38 5.95 -11.16
CA LEU A 37 9.37 5.43 -10.24
C LEU A 37 7.96 5.52 -10.84
N ALA A 38 7.59 6.66 -11.43
CA ALA A 38 6.28 6.84 -12.04
C ALA A 38 6.05 5.85 -13.19
N THR A 39 7.07 5.64 -14.03
CA THR A 39 7.03 4.66 -15.12
C THR A 39 6.88 3.25 -14.58
N PHE A 40 7.66 2.88 -13.57
CA PHE A 40 7.59 1.57 -12.93
C PHE A 40 6.21 1.29 -12.31
N GLN A 41 5.61 2.28 -11.65
CA GLN A 41 4.27 2.16 -11.09
C GLN A 41 3.20 2.02 -12.18
N ALA A 42 3.30 2.80 -13.26
CA ALA A 42 2.38 2.71 -14.39
C ALA A 42 2.43 1.31 -15.04
N ASP A 43 3.63 0.78 -15.27
CA ASP A 43 3.82 -0.57 -15.82
C ASP A 43 3.21 -1.65 -14.92
N LEU A 44 3.40 -1.52 -13.60
CA LEU A 44 2.86 -2.45 -12.62
C LEU A 44 1.32 -2.41 -12.57
N HIS A 45 0.73 -1.20 -12.56
CA HIS A 45 -0.72 -1.04 -12.62
C HIS A 45 -1.33 -1.55 -13.93
N ALA A 46 -0.66 -1.31 -15.06
CA ALA A 46 -1.10 -1.86 -16.35
C ALA A 46 -1.09 -3.39 -16.34
N PHE A 47 -0.10 -4.01 -15.68
CA PHE A 47 -0.05 -5.45 -15.50
C PHE A 47 -1.15 -5.95 -14.55
N GLU A 48 -1.34 -5.30 -13.41
CA GLU A 48 -2.39 -5.60 -12.44
C GLU A 48 -3.78 -5.61 -13.08
N HIS A 49 -4.10 -4.58 -13.86
CA HIS A 49 -5.38 -4.49 -14.54
C HIS A 49 -5.58 -5.67 -15.53
N ARG A 50 -4.54 -6.07 -16.27
CA ARG A 50 -4.61 -7.26 -17.14
C ARG A 50 -4.78 -8.55 -16.33
N TYR A 51 -4.07 -8.69 -15.22
CA TYR A 51 -4.20 -9.83 -14.32
C TYR A 51 -5.61 -9.94 -13.75
N LEU A 52 -6.16 -8.86 -13.19
CA LEU A 52 -7.51 -8.83 -12.63
C LEU A 52 -8.57 -9.16 -13.68
N LYS A 53 -8.45 -8.59 -14.88
CA LYS A 53 -9.40 -8.85 -15.97
C LYS A 53 -9.35 -10.30 -16.49
N SER A 54 -8.18 -10.94 -16.46
CA SER A 54 -8.01 -12.31 -16.99
C SER A 54 -8.22 -13.36 -15.91
N VAL A 55 -7.51 -13.27 -14.80
CA VAL A 55 -7.45 -14.28 -13.75
C VAL A 55 -8.29 -13.87 -12.53
N GLY A 56 -8.29 -12.59 -12.15
CA GLY A 56 -9.00 -12.09 -10.96
C GLY A 56 -10.51 -12.33 -10.99
N ILE A 57 -11.18 -12.01 -12.09
CA ILE A 57 -12.64 -12.24 -12.26
C ILE A 57 -12.98 -13.74 -12.09
N ARG A 58 -12.12 -14.64 -12.56
CA ARG A 58 -12.32 -16.09 -12.43
C ARG A 58 -12.17 -16.55 -10.98
N HIS A 59 -11.21 -16.01 -10.24
CA HIS A 59 -11.11 -16.30 -8.81
C HIS A 59 -12.35 -15.85 -8.05
N GLN A 60 -12.87 -14.66 -8.35
CA GLN A 60 -14.11 -14.19 -7.72
C GLN A 60 -15.30 -15.11 -8.02
N GLU A 61 -15.39 -15.64 -9.25
CA GLU A 61 -16.42 -16.62 -9.60
C GLU A 61 -16.23 -17.94 -8.83
N LEU A 62 -14.99 -18.45 -8.78
CA LEU A 62 -14.67 -19.65 -8.02
C LEU A 62 -15.03 -19.50 -6.54
N ASP A 63 -14.61 -18.39 -5.91
CA ASP A 63 -14.89 -18.10 -4.49
C ASP A 63 -16.40 -18.06 -4.22
N ARG A 64 -17.18 -17.48 -5.16
CA ARG A 64 -18.64 -17.46 -5.06
C ARG A 64 -19.24 -18.87 -5.09
N ILE A 65 -18.77 -19.73 -6.00
CA ILE A 65 -19.27 -21.12 -6.10
C ILE A 65 -18.85 -21.92 -4.86
N GLU A 66 -17.62 -21.75 -4.38
CA GLU A 66 -17.13 -22.40 -3.16
C GLU A 66 -17.94 -21.98 -1.93
N ALA A 67 -18.30 -20.70 -1.81
CA ALA A 67 -19.20 -20.22 -0.77
C ALA A 67 -20.59 -20.88 -0.85
N GLN A 68 -21.15 -21.01 -2.06
CA GLN A 68 -22.43 -21.72 -2.26
C GLN A 68 -22.33 -23.19 -1.87
N ILE A 69 -21.23 -23.87 -2.21
CA ILE A 69 -21.01 -25.27 -1.81
C ILE A 69 -20.96 -25.37 -0.28
N ALA A 70 -20.27 -24.46 0.39
CA ALA A 70 -20.19 -24.44 1.85
C ALA A 70 -21.58 -24.26 2.49
N GLU A 71 -22.38 -23.33 1.98
CA GLU A 71 -23.76 -23.09 2.43
C GLU A 71 -24.65 -24.33 2.25
N TYR A 72 -24.66 -24.93 1.05
CA TYR A 72 -25.45 -26.14 0.78
C TYR A 72 -25.01 -27.32 1.65
N THR A 73 -23.70 -27.47 1.87
CA THR A 73 -23.17 -28.55 2.73
C THR A 73 -23.65 -28.35 4.17
N ALA A 74 -23.58 -27.13 4.70
CA ALA A 74 -24.07 -26.81 6.04
C ALA A 74 -25.59 -27.03 6.19
N HIS A 75 -26.39 -26.67 5.17
CA HIS A 75 -27.83 -26.95 5.16
C HIS A 75 -28.15 -28.45 5.15
N LEU A 76 -27.45 -29.26 4.34
CA LEU A 76 -27.64 -30.71 4.30
C LEU A 76 -27.24 -31.39 5.62
N GLU A 77 -26.17 -30.90 6.27
CA GLU A 77 -25.77 -31.37 7.61
C GLU A 77 -26.81 -31.03 8.68
N ALA A 78 -27.44 -29.85 8.60
CA ALA A 78 -28.52 -29.45 9.49
C ALA A 78 -29.85 -30.21 9.27
N SER A 79 -30.04 -30.81 8.09
CA SER A 79 -31.28 -31.51 7.67
C SER A 79 -31.31 -33.00 8.00
N ARG A 80 -30.22 -33.57 8.54
CA ARG A 80 -30.20 -34.95 9.05
C ARG A 80 -30.51 -34.94 10.53
N ASP A 81 -31.61 -35.59 10.89
CA ASP A 81 -32.20 -35.77 12.23
C ASP A 81 -31.25 -35.45 13.40
N PHE A 82 -31.17 -34.16 13.74
CA PHE A 82 -30.36 -33.65 14.83
C PHE A 82 -31.22 -33.63 16.09
N ARG A 83 -30.98 -34.57 17.01
CA ARG A 83 -31.41 -34.42 18.41
C ARG A 83 -30.29 -33.74 19.20
N PRO A 84 -30.45 -32.47 19.59
CA PRO A 84 -29.44 -31.79 20.39
C PRO A 84 -29.35 -32.45 21.76
N SER A 85 -28.15 -32.87 22.18
CA SER A 85 -27.91 -33.15 23.59
C SER A 85 -27.78 -31.82 24.35
N ASP A 86 -28.27 -31.79 25.59
CA ASP A 86 -28.26 -30.60 26.45
C ASP A 86 -26.86 -29.99 26.63
N ARG A 87 -25.82 -30.82 26.46
CA ARG A 87 -24.41 -30.43 26.51
C ARG A 87 -24.00 -29.49 25.36
N LEU A 88 -24.59 -29.61 24.17
CA LEU A 88 -24.25 -28.77 23.01
C LEU A 88 -24.90 -27.37 23.11
N LYS A 89 -26.12 -27.30 23.66
CA LYS A 89 -26.81 -26.03 23.94
C LYS A 89 -26.13 -25.24 25.06
N GLN A 90 -25.49 -25.93 26.00
CA GLN A 90 -24.75 -25.32 27.10
C GLN A 90 -23.39 -24.77 26.65
N LEU A 91 -22.66 -25.52 25.81
CA LEU A 91 -21.38 -25.08 25.22
C LEU A 91 -21.56 -23.88 24.28
N TYR A 92 -22.64 -23.85 23.50
CA TYR A 92 -22.95 -22.70 22.61
C TYR A 92 -23.35 -21.43 23.38
N ARG A 93 -24.06 -21.56 24.51
CA ARG A 93 -24.40 -20.42 25.38
C ARG A 93 -23.20 -19.87 26.14
N GLU A 94 -22.22 -20.71 26.50
CA GLU A 94 -20.96 -20.29 27.11
C GLU A 94 -20.07 -19.53 26.14
N VAL A 95 -19.98 -19.99 24.88
CA VAL A 95 -19.24 -19.29 23.82
C VAL A 95 -19.92 -17.97 23.45
N ALA A 96 -21.24 -17.94 23.27
CA ALA A 96 -21.97 -16.71 22.93
C ALA A 96 -21.97 -15.66 24.06
N LYS A 97 -21.91 -16.07 25.34
CA LYS A 97 -21.76 -15.15 26.49
C LYS A 97 -20.37 -14.52 26.59
N GLN A 98 -19.32 -15.18 26.11
CA GLN A 98 -17.94 -14.69 26.27
C GLN A 98 -17.55 -13.59 25.27
N ILE A 99 -18.33 -13.37 24.21
CA ILE A 99 -17.95 -12.49 23.10
C ILE A 99 -19.01 -11.45 22.72
N HIS A 100 -20.11 -11.31 23.48
CA HIS A 100 -21.16 -10.33 23.18
C HIS A 100 -20.98 -9.00 23.96
N PRO A 101 -20.94 -7.83 23.27
CA PRO A 101 -20.68 -6.53 23.90
C PRO A 101 -21.78 -6.03 24.85
N ASP A 102 -23.00 -6.58 24.80
CA ASP A 102 -24.09 -6.21 25.72
C ASP A 102 -23.95 -6.75 27.15
N PHE A 103 -22.97 -7.62 27.44
CA PHE A 103 -22.73 -8.16 28.79
C PHE A 103 -21.60 -7.48 29.58
N ALA A 104 -21.04 -6.37 29.09
CA ALA A 104 -20.18 -5.53 29.92
C ALA A 104 -21.03 -4.80 30.97
N THR A 105 -21.07 -5.28 32.21
CA THR A 105 -21.85 -4.64 33.29
C THR A 105 -21.17 -3.41 33.90
N ASP A 106 -19.86 -3.25 33.68
CA ASP A 106 -19.07 -2.13 34.17
C ASP A 106 -19.10 -0.93 33.20
N PRO A 107 -19.45 0.28 33.67
CA PRO A 107 -19.30 1.52 32.90
C PRO A 107 -17.92 1.69 32.25
N GLU A 108 -16.81 1.26 32.88
CA GLU A 108 -15.45 1.39 32.29
C GLU A 108 -15.19 0.39 31.15
N GLU A 109 -15.73 -0.83 31.20
CA GLU A 109 -15.51 -1.84 30.16
C GLU A 109 -16.40 -1.61 28.93
N ARG A 110 -17.63 -1.10 29.15
CA ARG A 110 -18.49 -0.61 28.08
C ARG A 110 -17.93 0.68 27.47
N ALA A 111 -17.33 1.56 28.29
CA ALA A 111 -16.56 2.71 27.81
C ALA A 111 -15.32 2.29 27.00
N LYS A 112 -14.60 1.22 27.37
CA LYS A 112 -13.48 0.67 26.57
C LYS A 112 -13.90 0.13 25.20
N ARG A 113 -15.05 -0.57 25.11
CA ARG A 113 -15.57 -1.10 23.82
C ARG A 113 -16.20 0.00 22.95
N ALA A 114 -16.84 1.00 23.55
CA ALA A 114 -17.29 2.21 22.86
C ALA A 114 -16.11 3.12 22.45
N GLU A 115 -15.04 3.19 23.25
CA GLU A 115 -13.76 3.84 22.92
C GLU A 115 -13.09 3.17 21.73
N LEU A 116 -13.13 1.84 21.61
CA LEU A 116 -12.59 1.12 20.45
C LEU A 116 -13.34 1.45 19.15
N MET A 117 -14.67 1.57 19.21
CA MET A 117 -15.51 1.99 18.08
C MET A 117 -15.31 3.48 17.74
N ALA A 118 -15.16 4.34 18.76
CA ALA A 118 -14.87 5.76 18.59
C ALA A 118 -13.40 6.05 18.20
N SER A 119 -12.46 5.15 18.51
CA SER A 119 -11.05 5.19 18.09
C SER A 119 -10.90 4.84 16.61
N ALA A 120 -11.70 3.88 16.11
CA ALA A 120 -11.78 3.57 14.68
C ALA A 120 -12.40 4.71 13.85
N ASN A 121 -13.40 5.40 14.40
CA ASN A 121 -14.03 6.55 13.74
C ASN A 121 -13.16 7.82 13.82
N ARG A 122 -12.41 8.06 14.92
CA ARG A 122 -11.41 9.15 15.02
C ARG A 122 -10.18 8.93 14.14
N ALA A 123 -9.70 7.69 14.00
CA ALA A 123 -8.62 7.34 13.07
C ALA A 123 -8.95 7.64 11.60
N TYR A 124 -10.24 7.68 11.25
CA TYR A 124 -10.74 8.00 9.92
C TYR A 124 -10.97 9.52 9.71
N GLU A 125 -11.38 10.27 10.75
CA GLU A 125 -11.66 11.71 10.64
C GLU A 125 -10.49 12.66 11.02
N GLU A 126 -9.46 12.21 11.77
CA GLU A 126 -8.44 13.15 12.33
C GLU A 126 -7.01 13.03 11.76
N GLY A 127 -6.63 11.96 11.07
CA GLY A 127 -5.26 11.49 11.30
C GLY A 127 -4.32 11.37 10.12
N ASN A 128 -4.38 12.20 9.06
CA ASN A 128 -3.34 12.13 8.03
C ASN A 128 -2.03 12.79 8.51
N GLU A 129 -1.45 12.20 9.57
CA GLU A 129 -0.26 12.61 10.27
C GLU A 129 0.96 12.52 9.35
N GLN A 130 1.02 11.57 8.41
CA GLN A 130 2.04 11.56 7.36
C GLN A 130 1.93 12.75 6.41
N ARG A 131 0.72 13.19 6.08
CA ARG A 131 0.50 14.36 5.20
C ARG A 131 0.66 15.66 5.97
N LEU A 132 0.31 15.69 7.25
CA LEU A 132 0.56 16.81 8.18
C LEU A 132 2.04 16.91 8.57
N GLN A 133 2.77 15.82 8.79
CA GLN A 133 4.24 15.80 8.88
C GLN A 133 4.89 16.07 7.55
N ALA A 134 4.32 15.68 6.41
CA ALA A 134 4.82 16.11 5.10
C ALA A 134 4.61 17.62 4.87
N ILE A 135 3.54 18.20 5.40
CA ILE A 135 3.25 19.65 5.34
C ILE A 135 4.06 20.45 6.37
N LEU A 136 4.17 20.00 7.63
CA LEU A 136 5.01 20.59 8.68
C LEU A 136 6.50 20.42 8.38
N SER A 137 6.93 19.27 7.87
CA SER A 137 8.29 19.10 7.34
C SER A 137 8.50 19.99 6.11
N ASN A 138 7.49 20.22 5.25
CA ASN A 138 7.60 21.19 4.15
C ASN A 138 7.68 22.65 4.65
N TRP A 139 7.07 22.99 5.78
CA TRP A 139 6.98 24.37 6.28
C TRP A 139 8.13 24.74 7.24
N GLU A 140 8.57 23.83 8.11
CA GLU A 140 9.72 24.04 8.99
C GLU A 140 11.08 23.88 8.27
N LEU A 141 11.10 23.13 7.15
CA LEU A 141 12.29 23.00 6.29
C LEU A 141 12.30 24.00 5.13
N SER A 142 11.27 24.84 5.00
CA SER A 142 11.19 25.86 3.95
C SER A 142 12.46 26.73 4.01
N PRO A 143 13.25 26.79 2.93
CA PRO A 143 14.41 27.67 2.83
C PRO A 143 14.04 29.14 3.11
N GLU A 144 12.80 29.50 2.82
CA GLU A 144 12.25 30.84 3.04
C GLU A 144 12.11 31.20 4.54
N SER A 145 12.10 30.22 5.46
CA SER A 145 12.11 30.46 6.92
C SER A 145 13.43 31.06 7.44
N VAL A 146 14.52 30.96 6.68
CA VAL A 146 15.79 31.62 7.02
C VAL A 146 15.66 33.10 6.67
N MET A 147 15.37 33.92 7.68
CA MET A 147 15.36 35.38 7.59
C MET A 147 16.81 35.90 7.53
N GLY A 148 17.14 36.70 6.51
CA GLY A 148 18.47 37.29 6.35
C GLY A 148 18.86 37.51 4.88
N GLN A 149 19.68 38.53 4.64
CA GLN A 149 20.27 38.85 3.33
C GLN A 149 21.76 38.47 3.33
N GLY A 150 22.29 38.07 2.17
CA GLY A 150 23.71 37.76 1.97
C GLY A 150 24.02 36.26 1.86
N ALA A 151 25.28 35.97 1.48
CA ALA A 151 25.75 34.63 1.12
C ALA A 151 25.54 33.57 2.21
N GLU A 152 25.53 33.95 3.49
CA GLU A 152 25.34 33.04 4.62
C GLU A 152 23.90 32.53 4.74
N ALA A 153 22.91 33.41 4.57
CA ALA A 153 21.52 33.01 4.55
C ALA A 153 21.24 32.11 3.35
N GLU A 154 21.77 32.45 2.17
CA GLU A 154 21.64 31.63 0.95
C GLU A 154 22.33 30.27 1.06
N LEU A 155 23.49 30.20 1.72
CA LEU A 155 24.19 28.94 1.98
C LEU A 155 23.34 28.02 2.85
N MET A 156 22.78 28.55 3.94
CA MET A 156 21.86 27.79 4.82
C MET A 156 20.63 27.29 4.08
N ARG A 157 20.02 28.12 3.21
CA ARG A 157 18.90 27.71 2.35
C ARG A 157 19.29 26.56 1.41
N THR A 158 20.45 26.68 0.77
CA THR A 158 20.96 25.68 -0.18
C THR A 158 21.25 24.36 0.54
N MET A 159 21.89 24.39 1.70
CA MET A 159 22.14 23.19 2.52
C MET A 159 20.84 22.49 2.95
N ARG A 160 19.78 23.24 3.29
CA ARG A 160 18.47 22.67 3.60
C ARG A 160 17.83 21.98 2.38
N LYS A 161 17.89 22.61 1.19
CA LYS A 161 17.39 22.01 -0.07
C LYS A 161 18.15 20.73 -0.43
N ILE A 162 19.47 20.70 -0.22
CA ILE A 162 20.30 19.50 -0.42
C ILE A 162 19.81 18.37 0.49
N ALA A 163 19.66 18.65 1.80
CA ALA A 163 19.21 17.65 2.75
C ALA A 163 17.80 17.12 2.42
N GLN A 164 16.89 18.00 1.98
CA GLN A 164 15.55 17.60 1.53
C GLN A 164 15.61 16.69 0.28
N SER A 165 16.42 17.07 -0.71
CA SER A 165 16.59 16.31 -1.95
C SER A 165 17.19 14.92 -1.68
N GLN A 166 18.19 14.84 -0.81
CA GLN A 166 18.79 13.57 -0.37
C GLN A 166 17.78 12.67 0.34
N ARG A 167 16.99 13.21 1.27
CA ARG A 167 15.92 12.44 1.94
C ARG A 167 14.90 11.92 0.95
N ARG A 168 14.50 12.76 -0.02
CA ARG A 168 13.53 12.37 -1.05
C ARG A 168 14.07 11.25 -1.95
N LEU A 169 15.33 11.33 -2.37
CA LEU A 169 15.99 10.26 -3.13
C LEU A 169 15.97 8.94 -2.35
N MET A 170 16.31 8.97 -1.05
CA MET A 170 16.28 7.78 -0.19
C MET A 170 14.87 7.17 -0.09
N GLN A 171 13.83 8.00 0.03
CA GLN A 171 12.44 7.55 0.04
C GLN A 171 12.02 6.89 -1.28
N ILE A 172 12.45 7.46 -2.42
CA ILE A 172 12.17 6.88 -3.74
C ILE A 172 12.84 5.53 -3.89
N GLU A 173 14.13 5.42 -3.54
CA GLU A 173 14.86 4.15 -3.58
C GLU A 173 14.20 3.08 -2.71
N GLN A 174 13.80 3.42 -1.48
CA GLN A 174 13.08 2.49 -0.62
C GLN A 174 11.77 2.04 -1.26
N LYS A 175 10.97 2.98 -1.79
CA LYS A 175 9.69 2.65 -2.44
C LYS A 175 9.87 1.76 -3.67
N VAL A 176 10.91 2.00 -4.47
CA VAL A 176 11.26 1.14 -5.61
C VAL A 176 11.63 -0.26 -5.12
N ASN A 177 12.40 -0.38 -4.04
CA ASN A 177 12.76 -1.67 -3.45
C ASN A 177 11.54 -2.42 -2.91
N ASP A 178 10.65 -1.73 -2.19
CA ASP A 178 9.42 -2.32 -1.66
C ASP A 178 8.54 -2.87 -2.79
N LEU A 179 8.32 -2.08 -3.84
CA LEU A 179 7.55 -2.50 -5.01
C LEU A 179 8.20 -3.70 -5.73
N ARG A 180 9.55 -3.78 -5.77
CA ARG A 180 10.27 -4.93 -6.34
C ARG A 180 10.04 -6.23 -5.59
N GLN A 181 9.75 -6.16 -4.30
CA GLN A 181 9.51 -7.32 -3.44
C GLN A 181 8.06 -7.80 -3.45
N THR A 182 7.14 -7.03 -4.04
CA THR A 182 5.72 -7.44 -4.12
C THR A 182 5.51 -8.68 -4.98
N ASP A 183 4.54 -9.51 -4.59
CA ASP A 183 4.11 -10.69 -5.37
C ASP A 183 3.63 -10.31 -6.77
N LEU A 184 2.95 -9.17 -6.90
CA LEU A 184 2.50 -8.64 -8.18
C LEU A 184 3.68 -8.40 -9.13
N ARG A 185 4.77 -7.82 -8.63
CA ARG A 185 5.99 -7.63 -9.42
C ARG A 185 6.67 -8.96 -9.76
N GLN A 186 6.73 -9.90 -8.83
CA GLN A 186 7.27 -11.24 -9.11
C GLN A 186 6.46 -11.97 -10.18
N LEU A 187 5.13 -11.84 -10.15
CA LEU A 187 4.23 -12.39 -11.16
C LEU A 187 4.43 -11.70 -12.52
N GLN A 188 4.57 -10.37 -12.55
CA GLN A 188 4.86 -9.62 -13.76
C GLN A 188 6.18 -10.08 -14.41
N LEU A 189 7.23 -10.30 -13.61
CA LEU A 189 8.51 -10.81 -14.11
C LEU A 189 8.37 -12.22 -14.71
N LYS A 190 7.63 -13.12 -14.06
CA LYS A 190 7.34 -14.46 -14.59
C LYS A 190 6.56 -14.39 -15.90
N ALA A 191 5.56 -13.51 -15.97
CA ALA A 191 4.75 -13.31 -17.17
C ALA A 191 5.59 -12.79 -18.35
N HIS A 192 6.46 -11.80 -18.13
CA HIS A 192 7.38 -11.32 -19.17
C HIS A 192 8.37 -12.40 -19.62
N LYS A 193 8.90 -13.19 -18.68
CA LYS A 193 9.79 -14.32 -19.03
C LYS A 193 9.05 -15.34 -19.91
N ALA A 194 7.82 -15.72 -19.55
CA ALA A 194 6.99 -16.61 -20.36
C ALA A 194 6.72 -16.02 -21.76
N GLN A 195 6.41 -14.72 -21.83
CA GLN A 195 6.13 -14.04 -23.09
C GLN A 195 7.34 -14.06 -24.04
N ARG A 196 8.57 -13.88 -23.52
CA ARG A 196 9.80 -14.01 -24.30
C ARG A 196 10.02 -15.42 -24.85
N MET A 197 9.39 -16.42 -24.23
CA MET A 197 9.38 -17.81 -24.69
C MET A 197 8.15 -18.13 -25.56
N GLY A 198 7.38 -17.12 -25.98
CA GLY A 198 6.17 -17.28 -26.79
C GLY A 198 4.95 -17.80 -26.02
N ARG A 199 4.99 -17.78 -24.68
CA ARG A 199 3.92 -18.28 -23.81
C ARG A 199 3.14 -17.15 -23.16
N ASP A 200 1.83 -17.32 -23.02
CA ASP A 200 0.96 -16.39 -22.30
C ASP A 200 0.61 -16.95 -20.92
N LEU A 201 1.39 -16.56 -19.90
CA LEU A 201 1.22 -17.05 -18.54
C LEU A 201 -0.15 -16.68 -17.95
N LEU A 202 -0.67 -15.49 -18.23
CA LEU A 202 -1.96 -15.06 -17.69
C LEU A 202 -3.10 -15.90 -18.26
N ARG A 203 -3.02 -16.22 -19.56
CA ARG A 203 -3.98 -17.12 -20.21
C ARG A 203 -3.90 -18.55 -19.67
N GLU A 204 -2.69 -19.06 -19.44
CA GLU A 204 -2.49 -20.38 -18.83
C GLU A 204 -3.09 -20.44 -17.40
N MET A 205 -2.86 -19.41 -16.59
CA MET A 205 -3.44 -19.30 -15.24
C MET A 205 -4.98 -19.22 -15.31
N ALA A 206 -5.52 -18.39 -16.20
CA ALA A 206 -6.96 -18.26 -16.40
C ALA A 206 -7.60 -19.61 -16.76
N ALA A 207 -7.01 -20.37 -17.68
CA ALA A 207 -7.50 -21.69 -18.07
C ALA A 207 -7.48 -22.69 -16.89
N LYS A 208 -6.50 -22.60 -15.99
CA LYS A 208 -6.46 -23.42 -14.78
C LYS A 208 -7.60 -23.09 -13.81
N VAL A 209 -7.92 -21.81 -13.63
CA VAL A 209 -9.04 -21.40 -12.79
C VAL A 209 -10.37 -21.79 -13.43
N ASP A 210 -10.51 -21.68 -14.75
CA ASP A 210 -11.69 -22.17 -15.48
C ASP A 210 -11.95 -23.68 -15.22
N GLN A 211 -10.89 -24.48 -15.17
CA GLN A 211 -11.02 -25.90 -14.80
C GLN A 211 -11.45 -26.11 -13.34
N GLN A 212 -11.04 -25.25 -12.42
CA GLN A 212 -11.46 -25.31 -11.02
C GLN A 212 -12.94 -24.91 -10.88
N ILE A 213 -13.34 -23.83 -11.56
CA ILE A 213 -14.74 -23.38 -11.64
C ILE A 213 -15.63 -24.52 -12.14
N ALA A 214 -15.27 -25.16 -13.26
CA ALA A 214 -16.05 -26.26 -13.81
C ALA A 214 -16.22 -27.42 -12.81
N LYS A 215 -15.13 -27.81 -12.11
CA LYS A 215 -15.18 -28.85 -11.07
C LYS A 215 -16.07 -28.44 -9.89
N ALA A 216 -15.96 -27.20 -9.44
CA ALA A 216 -16.76 -26.66 -8.34
C ALA A 216 -18.26 -26.60 -8.73
N GLN A 217 -18.58 -26.17 -9.96
CA GLN A 217 -19.95 -26.17 -10.48
C GLN A 217 -20.55 -27.58 -10.52
N THR A 218 -19.81 -28.57 -11.01
CA THR A 218 -20.26 -29.98 -10.99
C THR A 218 -20.56 -30.42 -9.55
N ARG A 219 -19.64 -30.18 -8.60
CA ARG A 219 -19.84 -30.52 -7.19
C ARG A 219 -21.07 -29.83 -6.59
N LEU A 220 -21.28 -28.54 -6.88
CA LEU A 220 -22.44 -27.79 -6.40
C LEU A 220 -23.75 -28.37 -6.96
N ASN A 221 -23.77 -28.73 -8.25
CA ASN A 221 -24.94 -29.33 -8.88
C ASN A 221 -25.26 -30.70 -8.29
N ASP A 222 -24.25 -31.55 -8.07
CA ASP A 222 -24.42 -32.85 -7.41
C ASP A 222 -25.00 -32.71 -6.00
N LEU A 223 -24.59 -31.67 -5.24
CA LEU A 223 -25.15 -31.38 -3.93
C LEU A 223 -26.60 -30.90 -3.99
N LYS A 224 -26.96 -30.10 -5.01
CA LYS A 224 -28.34 -29.61 -5.21
C LYS A 224 -29.33 -30.71 -5.64
N GLN A 225 -28.83 -31.80 -6.22
CA GLN A 225 -29.65 -32.93 -6.67
C GLN A 225 -29.84 -34.01 -5.60
N ARG A 226 -29.18 -33.89 -4.44
CA ARG A 226 -29.33 -34.76 -3.28
C ARG A 226 -30.41 -34.25 -2.35
#